data_AF-A0A6N2KDZ9-F1
#
_entry.id   AF-A0A6N2KDZ9-F1
#
_cell.length_a   1.000
_cell.length_b   1.000
_cell.length_c   1.000
_cell.angle_alpha   90.00
_cell.angle_beta   90.00
_cell.angle_gamma   90.00
#
_symmetry.space_group_name_H-M   'P 1'
#
loop_
_entity.id
_entity.type
_entity.pdbx_description
1 polymer ?
#
loop_
_entity_poly.entity_id
_entity_poly.type
_entity_poly.pdbx_seq_one_letter_code
_entity_poly.pdbx_strand_id
1 'polypeptide(L)'
;MSNVQSDPLLKVETTCGTLLYELQIIWNEVGETDTDRDRMLLELEQECLEVYRRKVDQANRNRAQLRQAIADSEAELAVICSSMGERPVHIRQADQNAGSLKEELGRILPQLEEMRKRKLDRRKHFHEILEDIRKISSEIYGSADHNIFVDEADLSLRRLEELHRQLHELEKEKSDRLKQVQQHLDTLNALCLVLGMDFKHTASEVHTSFGGDSGGPRDISNQTIQLLATAIHKLREVKIHRMQKLQDLATTMLELWNLMDTPVEEQQEFQNVTCNIAASEHEITEPNTLSVDFIKHVEAEVTRLEEFKSSKMKELVLKKRSELEEICRKMHMIPEADAAVEYAVVAIESGNLDPASILEQIELQIANIKEEAFSRKEILEKVEKWLNACEEESWLEEYNRDDNRYNAGRGTHLILKRAEKARSLVNKMPGISFKNHGMGKGERFAFFLCLKSTPYYARRKRKKDVGSGIRRNCRDN
;
A
#
# COMPACT_ATOMS: atom_id res chain seq x y z
N MET A 1 -35.22 -47.60 -72.39
CA MET A 1 -36.22 -46.80 -73.13
C MET A 1 -35.50 -46.01 -74.18
N SER A 2 -35.99 -46.13 -75.40
CA SER A 2 -35.44 -45.65 -76.65
C SER A 2 -35.47 -44.12 -76.70
N ASN A 3 -34.36 -43.50 -77.05
CA ASN A 3 -34.39 -42.15 -77.62
C ASN A 3 -33.47 -42.13 -78.83
N VAL A 4 -34.06 -42.56 -79.94
CA VAL A 4 -33.59 -42.32 -81.30
C VAL A 4 -33.60 -40.81 -81.48
N GLN A 5 -32.43 -40.19 -81.46
CA GLN A 5 -32.29 -38.82 -81.98
C GLN A 5 -32.53 -38.90 -83.49
N SER A 6 -33.67 -38.35 -83.88
CA SER A 6 -34.10 -38.22 -85.26
C SER A 6 -33.14 -37.29 -85.99
N ASP A 7 -32.47 -37.81 -87.01
CA ASP A 7 -31.58 -37.05 -87.88
C ASP A 7 -32.42 -36.11 -88.76
N PRO A 8 -32.25 -34.77 -88.73
CA PRO A 8 -33.07 -33.85 -89.51
C PRO A 8 -32.64 -33.74 -90.99
N LEU A 9 -31.75 -34.60 -91.48
CA LEU A 9 -31.23 -34.55 -92.86
C LEU A 9 -32.03 -35.41 -93.85
N LEU A 10 -33.05 -36.15 -93.40
CA LEU A 10 -33.93 -36.95 -94.25
C LEU A 10 -35.13 -36.17 -94.82
N LYS A 11 -34.98 -34.86 -95.07
CA LYS A 11 -36.00 -34.03 -95.73
C LYS A 11 -35.46 -33.49 -97.06
N VAL A 12 -35.89 -34.17 -98.13
CA VAL A 12 -35.88 -33.75 -99.54
C VAL A 12 -34.48 -33.65 -100.16
N GLU A 13 -33.93 -34.79 -100.59
CA GLU A 13 -32.81 -34.80 -101.54
C GLU A 13 -33.33 -34.58 -102.97
N THR A 14 -33.71 -33.34 -103.30
CA THR A 14 -33.42 -32.85 -104.66
C THR A 14 -31.92 -32.62 -104.70
N THR A 15 -31.17 -33.59 -105.20
CA THR A 15 -29.71 -33.45 -105.31
C THR A 15 -29.38 -32.36 -106.31
N CYS A 16 -28.26 -31.65 -106.12
CA CYS A 16 -27.78 -30.65 -107.08
C CYS A 16 -27.79 -31.21 -108.52
N GLY A 17 -27.46 -32.50 -108.67
CA GLY A 17 -27.50 -33.20 -109.95
C GLY A 17 -28.90 -33.35 -110.59
N THR A 18 -29.98 -33.53 -109.81
CA THR A 18 -31.34 -33.62 -110.37
C THR A 18 -31.86 -32.27 -110.84
N LEU A 19 -31.55 -31.20 -110.10
CA LEU A 19 -31.92 -29.83 -110.48
C LEU A 19 -31.14 -29.34 -111.71
N LEU A 20 -29.85 -29.72 -111.82
CA LEU A 20 -29.05 -29.43 -113.02
C LEU A 20 -29.57 -30.20 -114.25
N TYR A 21 -30.04 -31.44 -114.09
CA TYR A 21 -30.64 -32.21 -115.17
C TYR A 21 -31.97 -31.61 -115.66
N GLU A 22 -32.84 -31.18 -114.73
CA GLU A 22 -34.06 -30.44 -115.08
C GLU A 22 -33.76 -29.11 -115.77
N LEU A 23 -32.76 -28.37 -115.29
CA LEU A 23 -32.30 -27.13 -115.92
C LEU A 23 -31.78 -27.37 -117.34
N GLN A 24 -31.09 -28.49 -117.57
CA GLN A 24 -30.61 -28.91 -118.88
C GLN A 24 -31.75 -29.26 -119.85
N ILE A 25 -32.83 -29.90 -119.37
CA ILE A 25 -34.03 -30.15 -120.17
C ILE A 25 -34.68 -28.81 -120.56
N ILE A 26 -34.86 -27.90 -119.60
CA ILE A 26 -35.47 -26.57 -119.84
C ILE A 26 -34.62 -25.74 -120.82
N TRP A 27 -33.30 -25.73 -120.68
CA TRP A 27 -32.40 -25.05 -121.61
C TRP A 27 -32.45 -25.61 -123.04
N ASN A 28 -32.72 -26.92 -123.19
CA ASN A 28 -32.93 -27.55 -124.49
C ASN A 28 -34.29 -27.17 -125.10
N GLU A 29 -35.33 -27.00 -124.29
CA GLU A 29 -36.66 -26.57 -124.72
C GLU A 29 -36.72 -25.08 -125.11
N VAL A 30 -35.99 -24.21 -124.41
CA VAL A 30 -35.95 -22.75 -124.65
C VAL A 30 -35.00 -22.37 -125.80
N GLY A 31 -33.98 -23.20 -126.08
CA GLY A 31 -33.02 -22.97 -127.16
C GLY A 31 -31.81 -22.11 -126.77
N GLU A 32 -31.39 -22.16 -125.50
CA GLU A 32 -30.22 -21.41 -124.99
C GLU A 32 -28.91 -21.81 -125.68
N THR A 33 -28.02 -20.85 -125.89
CA THR A 33 -26.69 -21.11 -126.49
C THR A 33 -25.76 -21.79 -125.50
N ASP A 34 -24.81 -22.60 -125.98
CA ASP A 34 -23.84 -23.25 -125.10
C ASP A 34 -23.03 -22.23 -124.28
N THR A 35 -22.75 -21.04 -124.84
CA THR A 35 -22.08 -19.95 -124.11
C THR A 35 -22.91 -19.35 -122.98
N ASP A 36 -24.24 -19.27 -123.13
CA ASP A 36 -25.12 -18.75 -122.08
C ASP A 36 -25.43 -19.81 -121.01
N ARG A 37 -25.47 -21.09 -121.38
CA ARG A 37 -25.50 -22.23 -120.45
C ARG A 37 -24.23 -22.28 -119.59
N ASP A 38 -23.05 -22.18 -120.20
CA ASP A 38 -21.77 -22.14 -119.48
C ASP A 38 -21.68 -20.95 -118.54
N ARG A 39 -22.21 -19.78 -118.95
CA ARG A 39 -22.30 -18.58 -118.11
C ARG A 39 -23.20 -18.78 -116.88
N MET A 40 -24.41 -19.31 -117.08
CA MET A 40 -25.36 -19.57 -115.99
C MET A 40 -24.85 -20.67 -115.04
N LEU A 41 -24.17 -21.70 -115.56
CA LEU A 41 -23.51 -22.72 -114.74
C LEU A 41 -22.38 -22.10 -113.90
N LEU A 42 -21.55 -21.24 -114.49
CA LEU A 42 -20.48 -20.53 -113.78
C LEU A 42 -21.04 -19.63 -112.66
N GLU A 43 -22.17 -18.95 -112.91
CA GLU A 43 -22.87 -18.14 -111.90
C GLU A 43 -23.38 -19.01 -110.74
N LEU A 44 -23.98 -20.17 -111.02
CA LEU A 44 -24.43 -21.12 -109.99
C LEU A 44 -23.25 -21.70 -109.18
N GLU A 45 -22.15 -22.04 -109.85
CA GLU A 45 -20.92 -22.48 -109.18
C GLU A 45 -20.36 -21.39 -108.27
N GLN A 46 -20.34 -20.14 -108.73
CA GLN A 46 -19.87 -18.99 -107.96
C GLN A 46 -20.76 -18.71 -106.74
N GLU A 47 -22.08 -18.74 -106.89
CA GLU A 47 -23.03 -18.58 -105.79
C GLU A 47 -22.91 -19.71 -104.75
N CYS A 48 -22.82 -20.96 -105.20
CA CYS A 48 -22.60 -22.11 -104.32
C CYS A 48 -21.29 -21.97 -103.55
N LEU A 49 -20.22 -21.57 -104.24
CA LEU A 49 -18.90 -21.36 -103.64
C LEU A 49 -18.91 -20.22 -102.62
N GLU A 50 -19.68 -19.15 -102.86
CA GLU A 50 -19.88 -18.08 -101.88
C GLU A 50 -20.64 -18.53 -100.64
N VAL A 51 -21.67 -19.37 -100.79
CA VAL A 51 -22.37 -19.99 -99.66
C VAL A 51 -21.42 -20.85 -98.84
N TYR A 52 -20.61 -21.71 -99.49
CA TYR A 52 -19.60 -22.51 -98.80
C TYR A 52 -18.57 -21.64 -98.07
N ARG A 53 -18.03 -20.59 -98.72
CA ARG A 53 -17.11 -19.62 -98.08
C ARG A 53 -17.74 -18.99 -96.84
N ARG A 54 -18.97 -18.47 -96.94
CA ARG A 54 -19.68 -17.86 -95.80
C ARG A 54 -19.87 -18.86 -94.64
N LYS A 55 -20.17 -20.12 -94.93
CA LYS A 55 -20.30 -21.18 -93.89
C LYS A 55 -18.96 -21.53 -93.25
N VAL A 56 -17.89 -21.62 -94.03
CA VAL A 56 -16.52 -21.84 -93.53
C VAL A 56 -16.07 -20.66 -92.68
N ASP A 57 -16.31 -19.43 -93.12
CA ASP A 57 -16.00 -18.21 -92.36
C ASP A 57 -16.77 -18.16 -91.03
N GLN A 58 -18.05 -18.50 -91.05
CA GLN A 58 -18.85 -18.57 -89.82
C GLN A 58 -18.32 -19.64 -88.87
N ALA A 59 -17.96 -20.82 -89.38
CA ALA A 59 -17.36 -21.88 -88.56
C ALA A 59 -15.98 -21.47 -88.01
N ASN A 60 -15.17 -20.77 -88.81
CA ASN A 60 -13.88 -20.23 -88.38
C ASN A 60 -14.02 -19.16 -87.29
N ARG A 61 -15.00 -18.25 -87.41
CA ARG A 61 -15.32 -17.27 -86.36
C ARG A 61 -15.75 -17.96 -85.07
N ASN A 62 -16.67 -18.93 -85.15
CA ASN A 62 -17.11 -19.71 -83.99
C ASN A 62 -15.93 -20.45 -83.34
N ARG A 63 -15.04 -21.04 -84.14
CA ARG A 63 -13.82 -21.71 -83.65
C ARG A 63 -12.88 -20.73 -82.94
N ALA A 64 -12.67 -19.53 -83.50
CA ALA A 64 -11.83 -18.50 -82.89
C ALA A 64 -12.43 -18.00 -81.57
N GLN A 65 -13.75 -17.76 -81.53
CA GLN A 65 -14.46 -17.38 -80.31
C GLN A 65 -14.33 -18.43 -79.20
N LEU A 66 -14.49 -19.72 -79.53
CA LEU A 66 -14.31 -20.80 -78.55
C LEU A 66 -12.88 -20.86 -78.01
N ARG A 67 -11.86 -20.72 -78.87
CA ARG A 67 -10.46 -20.67 -78.43
C ARG A 67 -10.16 -19.47 -77.55
N GLN A 68 -10.73 -18.31 -77.88
CA GLN A 68 -10.58 -17.11 -77.05
C GLN A 68 -11.22 -17.32 -75.67
N ALA A 69 -12.45 -17.84 -75.62
CA ALA A 69 -13.13 -18.10 -74.35
C ALA A 69 -12.38 -19.12 -73.47
N ILE A 70 -11.76 -20.14 -74.08
CA ILE A 70 -10.87 -21.07 -73.37
C ILE A 70 -9.67 -20.33 -72.80
N ALA A 71 -8.95 -19.56 -73.62
CA ALA A 71 -7.77 -18.82 -73.19
C ALA A 71 -8.09 -17.80 -72.08
N ASP A 72 -9.22 -17.10 -72.16
CA ASP A 72 -9.67 -16.15 -71.14
C ASP A 72 -10.00 -16.87 -69.82
N SER A 73 -10.69 -18.02 -69.89
CA SER A 73 -11.02 -18.82 -68.71
C SER A 73 -9.77 -19.42 -68.05
N GLU A 74 -8.80 -19.87 -68.84
CA GLU A 74 -7.51 -20.37 -68.35
C GLU A 74 -6.67 -19.24 -67.72
N ALA A 75 -6.66 -18.06 -68.32
CA ALA A 75 -5.98 -16.89 -67.78
C ALA A 75 -6.59 -16.47 -66.43
N GLU A 76 -7.92 -16.44 -66.31
CA GLU A 76 -8.58 -16.14 -65.06
C GLU A 76 -8.29 -17.20 -63.98
N LEU A 77 -8.34 -18.49 -64.35
CA LEU A 77 -7.94 -19.57 -63.46
C LEU A 77 -6.51 -19.40 -62.96
N ALA A 78 -5.58 -19.04 -63.83
CA ALA A 78 -4.18 -18.81 -63.47
C ALA A 78 -4.04 -17.64 -62.48
N VAL A 79 -4.78 -16.55 -62.68
CA VAL A 79 -4.80 -15.40 -61.76
C VAL A 79 -5.36 -15.80 -60.39
N ILE A 80 -6.49 -16.53 -60.35
CA ILE A 80 -7.07 -17.01 -59.08
C ILE A 80 -6.08 -17.95 -58.37
N CYS A 81 -5.50 -18.92 -59.08
CA CYS A 81 -4.53 -19.85 -58.52
C CYS A 81 -3.30 -19.12 -57.96
N SER A 82 -2.77 -18.13 -58.69
CA SER A 82 -1.66 -17.30 -58.22
C SER A 82 -2.02 -16.57 -56.93
N SER A 83 -3.19 -15.92 -56.87
CA SER A 83 -3.63 -15.23 -55.64
C SER A 83 -3.85 -16.19 -54.46
N MET A 84 -4.25 -17.43 -54.73
CA MET A 84 -4.53 -18.44 -53.72
C MET A 84 -3.26 -19.21 -53.28
N GLY A 85 -2.10 -18.95 -53.91
CA GLY A 85 -0.87 -19.71 -53.71
C GLY A 85 -0.97 -21.18 -54.15
N GLU A 86 -1.97 -21.52 -54.97
CA GLU A 86 -2.23 -22.88 -55.45
C GLU A 86 -1.67 -23.02 -56.87
N ARG A 87 -1.12 -24.19 -57.22
CA ARG A 87 -0.72 -24.44 -58.59
C ARG A 87 -1.99 -24.63 -59.43
N PRO A 88 -2.09 -24.05 -60.65
CA PRO A 88 -3.16 -24.38 -61.56
C PRO A 88 -3.23 -25.89 -61.72
N VAL A 89 -4.38 -26.48 -61.40
CA VAL A 89 -4.64 -27.90 -61.65
C VAL A 89 -4.34 -28.14 -63.13
N HIS A 90 -3.52 -29.15 -63.44
CA HIS A 90 -2.96 -29.37 -64.77
C HIS A 90 -4.06 -29.59 -65.84
N ILE A 91 -4.58 -28.50 -66.43
CA ILE A 91 -5.42 -28.56 -67.63
C ILE A 91 -4.59 -29.10 -68.83
N ARG A 92 -3.26 -28.91 -68.79
CA ARG A 92 -2.34 -29.36 -69.84
C ARG A 92 -2.07 -30.87 -69.91
N GLN A 93 -2.55 -31.70 -68.98
CA GLN A 93 -2.48 -33.17 -69.15
C GLN A 93 -3.64 -33.72 -70.01
N ALA A 94 -4.33 -32.86 -70.77
CA ALA A 94 -5.31 -33.24 -71.78
C ALA A 94 -4.71 -33.61 -73.14
N ASP A 95 -3.39 -33.83 -73.26
CA ASP A 95 -2.77 -34.36 -74.48
C ASP A 95 -3.25 -35.77 -74.87
N GLN A 96 -4.12 -36.41 -74.08
CA GLN A 96 -4.68 -37.73 -74.39
C GLN A 96 -6.20 -37.81 -74.50
N ASN A 97 -6.95 -36.74 -74.24
CA ASN A 97 -8.41 -36.70 -74.43
C ASN A 97 -8.83 -35.46 -75.20
N ALA A 98 -8.52 -35.48 -76.51
CA ALA A 98 -8.91 -34.46 -77.48
C ALA A 98 -10.42 -34.53 -77.79
N GLY A 99 -11.24 -34.05 -76.85
CA GLY A 99 -12.65 -33.76 -77.08
C GLY A 99 -12.85 -32.53 -77.97
N SER A 100 -14.10 -32.19 -78.29
CA SER A 100 -14.41 -30.96 -79.04
C SER A 100 -14.08 -29.69 -78.22
N LEU A 101 -13.82 -28.55 -78.89
CA LEU A 101 -13.59 -27.25 -78.19
C LEU A 101 -14.74 -26.88 -77.24
N LYS A 102 -15.96 -27.36 -77.53
CA LYS A 102 -17.13 -27.16 -76.65
C LYS A 102 -17.04 -28.00 -75.37
N GLU A 103 -16.55 -29.24 -75.45
CA GLU A 103 -16.34 -30.11 -74.29
C GLU A 103 -15.18 -29.63 -73.42
N GLU A 104 -14.12 -29.08 -74.03
CA GLU A 104 -13.03 -28.44 -73.28
C GLU A 104 -13.51 -27.23 -72.49
N LEU A 105 -14.22 -26.30 -73.14
CA LEU A 105 -14.84 -25.17 -72.46
C LEU A 105 -15.82 -25.62 -71.37
N GLY A 106 -16.63 -26.64 -71.65
CA GLY A 106 -17.56 -27.23 -70.67
C GLY A 106 -16.89 -27.87 -69.45
N ARG A 107 -15.62 -28.30 -69.56
CA ARG A 107 -14.82 -28.81 -68.43
C ARG A 107 -14.19 -27.68 -67.61
N ILE A 108 -13.76 -26.60 -68.26
CA ILE A 108 -13.08 -25.47 -67.61
C ILE A 108 -14.07 -24.61 -66.80
N LEU A 109 -15.26 -24.34 -67.33
CA LEU A 109 -16.23 -23.44 -66.69
C LEU A 109 -16.63 -23.86 -65.26
N PRO A 110 -16.96 -25.13 -64.96
CA PRO A 110 -17.27 -25.55 -63.59
C PRO A 110 -16.08 -25.38 -62.63
N GLN A 111 -14.86 -25.67 -63.09
CA GLN A 111 -13.64 -25.51 -62.29
C GLN A 111 -13.37 -24.03 -61.97
N LEU A 112 -13.57 -23.15 -62.95
CA LEU A 112 -13.46 -21.72 -62.75
C LEU A 112 -14.47 -21.20 -61.72
N GLU A 113 -15.72 -21.65 -61.81
CA GLU A 113 -16.77 -21.26 -60.85
C GLU A 113 -16.47 -21.77 -59.43
N GLU A 114 -15.99 -23.01 -59.30
CA GLU A 114 -15.52 -23.54 -58.01
C GLU A 114 -14.36 -22.71 -57.44
N MET A 115 -13.39 -22.35 -58.26
CA MET A 115 -12.24 -21.54 -57.83
C MET A 115 -12.65 -20.12 -57.44
N ARG A 116 -13.59 -19.49 -58.15
CA ARG A 116 -14.18 -18.20 -57.76
C ARG A 116 -14.85 -18.28 -56.40
N LYS A 117 -15.64 -19.32 -56.17
CA LYS A 117 -16.28 -19.56 -54.87
C LYS A 117 -15.26 -19.74 -53.75
N ARG A 118 -14.24 -20.59 -53.95
CA ARG A 118 -13.17 -20.80 -52.95
C ARG A 118 -12.41 -19.50 -52.65
N LYS A 119 -12.16 -18.66 -53.65
CA LYS A 119 -11.54 -17.34 -53.46
C LYS A 119 -12.42 -16.42 -52.63
N LEU A 120 -13.72 -16.36 -52.91
CA LEU A 120 -14.68 -15.56 -52.15
C LEU A 120 -14.74 -16.01 -50.69
N ASP A 121 -14.88 -17.32 -50.46
CA ASP A 121 -14.92 -17.90 -49.12
C ASP A 121 -13.62 -17.58 -48.36
N ARG A 122 -12.45 -17.77 -49.00
CA ARG A 122 -11.17 -17.45 -48.36
C ARG A 122 -11.05 -15.98 -48.03
N ARG A 123 -11.43 -15.07 -48.92
CA ARG A 123 -11.46 -13.62 -48.66
C ARG A 123 -12.32 -13.29 -47.43
N LYS A 124 -13.47 -13.97 -47.26
CA LYS A 124 -14.31 -13.80 -46.07
C LYS A 124 -13.57 -14.21 -44.79
N HIS A 125 -12.89 -15.35 -44.79
CA HIS A 125 -12.09 -15.79 -43.63
C HIS A 125 -10.97 -14.81 -43.28
N PHE A 126 -10.26 -14.28 -44.29
CA PHE A 126 -9.25 -13.24 -44.09
C PHE A 126 -9.83 -12.00 -43.42
N HIS A 127 -11.00 -11.57 -43.86
CA HIS A 127 -11.68 -10.42 -43.29
C HIS A 127 -12.05 -10.65 -41.81
N GLU A 128 -12.67 -11.79 -41.50
CA GLU A 128 -13.05 -12.17 -40.13
C GLU A 128 -11.83 -12.17 -39.19
N ILE A 129 -10.72 -12.81 -39.60
CA ILE A 129 -9.50 -12.86 -38.77
C ILE A 129 -8.89 -11.47 -38.57
N LEU A 130 -8.86 -10.64 -39.60
CA LEU A 130 -8.33 -9.28 -39.46
C LEU A 130 -9.23 -8.40 -38.58
N GLU A 131 -10.55 -8.60 -38.61
CA GLU A 131 -11.48 -7.94 -37.68
C GLU A 131 -11.22 -8.37 -36.23
N ASP A 132 -11.05 -9.66 -35.97
CA ASP A 132 -10.74 -10.19 -34.65
C ASP A 132 -9.38 -9.68 -34.14
N ILE A 133 -8.34 -9.68 -34.99
CA ILE A 133 -7.03 -9.10 -34.66
C ILE A 133 -7.17 -7.63 -34.31
N ARG A 134 -7.93 -6.84 -35.10
CA ARG A 134 -8.14 -5.41 -34.82
C ARG A 134 -8.85 -5.21 -33.50
N LYS A 135 -9.91 -5.98 -33.24
CA LYS A 135 -10.68 -5.91 -32.01
C LYS A 135 -9.79 -6.16 -30.79
N ILE A 136 -9.05 -7.26 -30.78
CA ILE A 136 -8.14 -7.58 -29.65
C ILE A 136 -7.03 -6.55 -29.53
N SER A 137 -6.45 -6.12 -30.66
CA SER A 137 -5.40 -5.08 -30.65
C SER A 137 -5.91 -3.76 -30.08
N SER A 138 -7.14 -3.36 -30.42
CA SER A 138 -7.73 -2.12 -29.91
C SER A 138 -8.04 -2.17 -28.41
N GLU A 139 -8.37 -3.35 -27.88
CA GLU A 139 -8.53 -3.57 -26.43
C GLU A 139 -7.18 -3.52 -25.69
N ILE A 140 -6.10 -4.03 -26.30
CA ILE A 140 -4.76 -4.13 -25.70
C ILE A 140 -3.99 -2.79 -25.77
N TYR A 141 -4.01 -2.14 -26.93
CA TYR A 141 -3.18 -0.98 -27.23
C TYR A 141 -3.97 0.34 -27.26
N GLY A 142 -5.31 0.28 -27.19
CA GLY A 142 -6.19 1.43 -27.37
C GLY A 142 -6.61 1.63 -28.83
N SER A 143 -7.46 2.62 -29.06
CA SER A 143 -8.03 2.92 -30.38
C SER A 143 -6.97 3.51 -31.32
N ALA A 144 -6.24 2.65 -32.02
CA ALA A 144 -5.51 3.01 -33.23
C ALA A 144 -6.36 2.61 -34.44
N ASP A 145 -6.77 3.61 -35.22
CA ASP A 145 -7.51 3.40 -36.48
C ASP A 145 -6.56 2.78 -37.51
N HIS A 146 -6.45 1.46 -37.47
CA HIS A 146 -5.82 0.69 -38.52
C HIS A 146 -6.93 0.20 -39.47
N ASN A 147 -6.99 0.82 -40.66
CA ASN A 147 -7.86 0.37 -41.73
C ASN A 147 -7.51 -1.08 -42.10
N ILE A 148 -8.50 -1.96 -42.05
CA ILE A 148 -8.35 -3.37 -42.45
C ILE A 148 -8.37 -3.41 -43.97
N PHE A 149 -7.20 -3.61 -44.58
CA PHE A 149 -7.10 -3.91 -46.00
C PHE A 149 -6.76 -5.39 -46.17
N VAL A 150 -7.67 -6.15 -46.78
CA VAL A 150 -7.36 -7.51 -47.25
C VAL A 150 -6.57 -7.36 -48.54
N ASP A 151 -5.32 -7.79 -48.54
CA ASP A 151 -4.53 -7.86 -49.77
C ASP A 151 -5.12 -8.93 -50.69
N GLU A 152 -5.83 -8.50 -51.74
CA GLU A 152 -6.43 -9.41 -52.72
C GLU A 152 -5.40 -10.13 -53.60
N ALA A 153 -4.12 -9.71 -53.55
CA ALA A 153 -3.04 -10.35 -54.29
C ALA A 153 -2.48 -11.60 -53.58
N ASP A 154 -2.60 -11.70 -52.25
CA ASP A 154 -2.10 -12.83 -51.45
C ASP A 154 -3.16 -13.40 -50.49
N LEU A 155 -3.97 -14.32 -51.03
CA LEU A 155 -4.92 -15.17 -50.32
C LEU A 155 -4.35 -16.58 -50.15
N SER A 156 -3.03 -16.71 -49.95
CA SER A 156 -2.39 -18.01 -49.73
C SER A 156 -2.74 -18.60 -48.36
N LEU A 157 -2.75 -19.95 -48.27
CA LEU A 157 -2.93 -20.64 -46.99
C LEU A 157 -1.82 -20.31 -45.99
N ARG A 158 -0.58 -20.11 -46.46
CA ARG A 158 0.55 -19.71 -45.63
C ARG A 158 0.29 -18.35 -44.95
N ARG A 159 -0.22 -17.37 -45.71
CA ARG A 159 -0.55 -16.05 -45.14
C ARG A 159 -1.69 -16.15 -44.14
N LEU A 160 -2.69 -16.99 -44.43
CA LEU A 160 -3.81 -17.26 -43.53
C LEU A 160 -3.35 -17.91 -42.21
N GLU A 161 -2.46 -18.91 -42.27
CA GLU A 161 -1.85 -19.54 -41.08
C GLU A 161 -1.06 -18.55 -40.23
N GLU A 162 -0.31 -17.64 -40.89
CA GLU A 162 0.42 -16.58 -40.20
C GLU A 162 -0.51 -15.61 -39.46
N LEU A 163 -1.63 -15.21 -40.08
CA LEU A 163 -2.64 -14.38 -39.39
C LEU A 163 -3.30 -15.13 -38.22
N HIS A 164 -3.59 -16.42 -38.36
CA HIS A 164 -4.08 -17.22 -37.24
C HIS A 164 -3.07 -17.31 -36.10
N ARG A 165 -1.77 -17.45 -36.41
CA ARG A 165 -0.71 -17.44 -35.40
C ARG A 165 -0.68 -16.11 -34.65
N GLN A 166 -0.78 -14.98 -35.37
CA GLN A 166 -0.85 -13.65 -34.76
C GLN A 166 -2.10 -13.48 -33.89
N LEU A 167 -3.26 -13.94 -34.36
CA LEU A 167 -4.50 -13.92 -33.59
C LEU A 167 -4.34 -14.73 -32.29
N HIS A 168 -3.79 -15.93 -32.37
CA HIS A 168 -3.57 -16.78 -31.20
C HIS A 168 -2.60 -16.15 -30.19
N GLU A 169 -1.53 -15.51 -30.66
CA GLU A 169 -0.59 -14.77 -29.81
C GLU A 169 -1.28 -13.59 -29.10
N LEU A 170 -2.14 -12.86 -29.80
CA LEU A 170 -2.93 -11.76 -29.23
C LEU A 170 -3.99 -12.24 -28.23
N GLU A 171 -4.67 -13.35 -28.50
CA GLU A 171 -5.61 -13.97 -27.56
C GLU A 171 -4.91 -14.41 -26.27
N LYS A 172 -3.72 -15.00 -26.40
CA LYS A 172 -2.90 -15.38 -25.26
C LYS A 172 -2.48 -14.15 -24.46
N GLU A 173 -1.97 -13.11 -25.13
CA GLU A 173 -1.60 -11.84 -24.48
C GLU A 173 -2.80 -11.22 -23.75
N LYS A 174 -3.98 -11.19 -24.36
CA LYS A 174 -5.22 -10.73 -23.72
C LYS A 174 -5.55 -11.53 -22.45
N SER A 175 -5.44 -12.85 -22.52
CA SER A 175 -5.66 -13.74 -21.36
C SER A 175 -4.67 -13.46 -20.23
N ASP A 176 -3.39 -13.30 -20.57
CA ASP A 176 -2.33 -13.06 -19.59
C ASP A 176 -2.45 -11.66 -18.96
N ARG A 177 -2.85 -10.64 -19.73
CA ARG A 177 -3.19 -9.30 -19.21
C ARG A 177 -4.40 -9.31 -18.28
N LEU A 178 -5.46 -10.05 -18.61
CA LEU A 178 -6.63 -10.18 -17.73
C LEU A 178 -6.23 -10.79 -16.38
N LYS A 179 -5.38 -11.81 -16.39
CA LYS A 179 -4.82 -12.39 -15.15
C LYS A 179 -3.98 -11.37 -14.39
N GLN A 180 -3.13 -10.60 -15.09
CA GLN A 180 -2.29 -9.58 -14.47
C GLN A 180 -3.14 -8.48 -13.82
N VAL A 181 -4.15 -7.96 -14.51
CA VAL A 181 -5.09 -6.96 -13.96
C VAL A 181 -5.81 -7.53 -12.74
N GLN A 182 -6.27 -8.78 -12.79
CA GLN A 182 -6.89 -9.42 -11.63
C GLN A 182 -5.94 -9.52 -10.44
N GLN A 183 -4.70 -9.99 -10.66
CA GLN A 183 -3.67 -10.06 -9.61
C GLN A 183 -3.34 -8.69 -9.01
N HIS A 184 -3.27 -7.65 -9.85
CA HIS A 184 -3.08 -6.28 -9.39
C HIS A 184 -4.26 -5.80 -8.54
N LEU A 185 -5.50 -6.07 -8.94
CA LEU A 185 -6.68 -5.74 -8.15
C LEU A 185 -6.72 -6.50 -6.82
N ASP A 186 -6.37 -7.79 -6.81
CA ASP A 186 -6.29 -8.59 -5.57
C ASP A 186 -5.23 -8.03 -4.62
N THR A 187 -4.06 -7.67 -5.17
CA THR A 187 -2.98 -7.01 -4.40
C THR A 187 -3.42 -5.66 -3.86
N LEU A 188 -4.10 -4.85 -4.68
CA LEU A 188 -4.62 -3.54 -4.29
C LEU A 188 -5.66 -3.68 -3.17
N ASN A 189 -6.57 -4.66 -3.28
CA ASN A 189 -7.56 -4.96 -2.25
C ASN A 189 -6.90 -5.39 -0.94
N ALA A 190 -5.91 -6.29 -0.99
CA ALA A 190 -5.16 -6.71 0.19
C ALA A 190 -4.46 -5.53 0.88
N LEU A 191 -3.85 -4.62 0.11
CA LEU A 191 -3.24 -3.39 0.65
C LEU A 191 -4.29 -2.46 1.27
N CYS A 192 -5.44 -2.27 0.62
CA CYS A 192 -6.53 -1.45 1.15
C CYS A 192 -7.08 -2.00 2.47
N LEU A 193 -7.26 -3.33 2.58
CA LEU A 193 -7.72 -3.98 3.81
C LEU A 193 -6.77 -3.74 4.99
N VAL A 194 -5.45 -3.89 4.79
CA VAL A 194 -4.45 -3.66 5.85
C VAL A 194 -4.38 -2.18 6.24
N LEU A 195 -4.44 -1.27 5.25
CA LEU A 195 -4.36 0.18 5.45
C LEU A 195 -5.67 0.82 5.93
N GLY A 196 -6.76 0.05 6.00
CA GLY A 196 -8.10 0.55 6.33
C GLY A 196 -8.63 1.57 5.32
N MET A 197 -8.33 1.39 4.03
CA MET A 197 -8.78 2.27 2.94
C MET A 197 -9.94 1.64 2.17
N ASP A 198 -10.81 2.47 1.59
CA ASP A 198 -11.87 1.96 0.71
C ASP A 198 -11.30 1.51 -0.64
N PHE A 199 -11.38 0.21 -0.89
CA PHE A 199 -10.96 -0.39 -2.16
C PHE A 199 -11.73 0.19 -3.35
N LYS A 200 -13.05 0.42 -3.22
CA LYS A 200 -13.86 0.90 -4.35
C LYS A 200 -13.43 2.30 -4.79
N HIS A 201 -13.30 3.20 -3.82
CA HIS A 201 -12.76 4.54 -4.04
C HIS A 201 -11.37 4.46 -4.69
N THR A 202 -10.44 3.72 -4.09
CA THR A 202 -9.05 3.60 -4.57
C THR A 202 -8.97 3.01 -5.99
N ALA A 203 -9.77 1.99 -6.30
CA ALA A 203 -9.81 1.38 -7.63
C ALA A 203 -10.42 2.35 -8.67
N SER A 204 -11.43 3.13 -8.29
CA SER A 204 -12.07 4.11 -9.17
C SER A 204 -11.17 5.30 -9.51
N GLU A 205 -10.26 5.70 -8.60
CA GLU A 205 -9.24 6.71 -8.86
C GLU A 205 -8.24 6.27 -9.94
N VAL A 206 -7.96 4.96 -10.04
CA VAL A 206 -7.10 4.40 -11.08
C VAL A 206 -7.83 4.38 -12.42
N HIS A 207 -9.02 3.79 -12.46
CA HIS A 207 -9.88 3.80 -13.63
C HIS A 207 -11.34 3.53 -13.24
N THR A 208 -12.28 4.24 -13.87
CA THR A 208 -13.71 4.11 -13.58
C THR A 208 -14.24 2.69 -13.82
N SER A 209 -13.59 1.91 -14.69
CA SER A 209 -13.96 0.52 -14.98
C SER A 209 -13.79 -0.46 -13.80
N PHE A 210 -13.08 -0.06 -12.74
CA PHE A 210 -12.81 -0.90 -11.57
C PHE A 210 -13.69 -0.57 -10.37
N GLY A 211 -14.27 0.64 -10.33
CA GLY A 211 -15.35 0.95 -9.40
C GLY A 211 -16.60 0.20 -9.87
N GLY A 212 -17.09 -0.75 -9.06
CA GLY A 212 -18.07 -1.77 -9.45
C GLY A 212 -19.41 -1.32 -10.06
N ASP A 213 -19.60 -0.03 -10.31
CA ASP A 213 -20.77 0.58 -10.96
C ASP A 213 -20.65 0.64 -12.49
N SER A 214 -19.45 0.42 -13.06
CA SER A 214 -19.28 0.31 -14.51
C SER A 214 -19.65 -1.10 -14.98
N GLY A 215 -20.84 -1.27 -15.57
CA GLY A 215 -21.22 -2.52 -16.25
C GLY A 215 -20.43 -2.85 -17.53
N GLY A 216 -19.30 -2.16 -17.76
CA GLY A 216 -18.46 -2.30 -18.94
C GLY A 216 -17.33 -3.32 -18.75
N PRO A 217 -16.71 -3.79 -19.85
CA PRO A 217 -15.52 -4.64 -19.78
C PRO A 217 -14.38 -3.92 -19.06
N ARG A 218 -13.61 -4.68 -18.27
CA ARG A 218 -12.43 -4.16 -17.58
C ARG A 218 -11.40 -3.71 -18.62
N ASP A 219 -10.86 -2.51 -18.43
CA ASP A 219 -9.79 -2.04 -19.30
C ASP A 219 -8.50 -2.84 -19.05
N ILE A 220 -7.91 -3.34 -20.13
CA ILE A 220 -6.66 -4.15 -20.15
C ILE A 220 -5.54 -3.44 -20.90
N SER A 221 -5.72 -2.15 -21.16
CA SER A 221 -4.73 -1.33 -21.85
C SER A 221 -3.40 -1.28 -21.08
N ASN A 222 -2.30 -1.09 -21.81
CA ASN A 222 -0.97 -0.87 -21.21
C ASN A 222 -0.98 0.25 -20.17
N GLN A 223 -1.69 1.34 -20.47
CA GLN A 223 -1.80 2.49 -19.60
C GLN A 223 -2.46 2.12 -18.28
N THR A 224 -3.56 1.37 -18.33
CA THR A 224 -4.30 0.98 -17.12
C THR A 224 -3.52 -0.01 -16.24
N ILE A 225 -2.80 -0.96 -16.84
CA ILE A 225 -1.90 -1.85 -16.09
C ILE A 225 -0.80 -1.05 -15.39
N GLN A 226 -0.20 -0.06 -16.07
CA GLN A 226 0.82 0.81 -15.47
C GLN A 226 0.26 1.70 -14.35
N LEU A 227 -0.95 2.24 -14.52
CA LEU A 227 -1.62 3.03 -13.50
C LEU A 227 -1.93 2.18 -12.25
N LEU A 228 -2.41 0.94 -12.43
CA LEU A 228 -2.58 -0.03 -11.34
C LEU A 228 -1.26 -0.32 -10.62
N ALA A 229 -0.19 -0.61 -11.36
CA ALA A 229 1.13 -0.86 -10.78
C ALA A 229 1.64 0.34 -9.98
N THR A 230 1.44 1.56 -10.50
CA THR A 230 1.81 2.81 -9.82
C THR A 230 1.00 3.01 -8.55
N ALA A 231 -0.31 2.74 -8.57
CA ALA A 231 -1.17 2.84 -7.38
C ALA A 231 -0.76 1.82 -6.30
N ILE A 232 -0.50 0.57 -6.68
CA ILE A 232 0.02 -0.48 -5.79
C ILE A 232 1.33 -0.03 -5.15
N HIS A 233 2.27 0.51 -5.94
CA HIS A 233 3.54 0.98 -5.41
C HIS A 233 3.34 2.11 -4.39
N LYS A 234 2.50 3.11 -4.69
CA LYS A 234 2.17 4.19 -3.75
C LYS A 234 1.58 3.66 -2.44
N LEU A 235 0.66 2.68 -2.51
CA LEU A 235 0.08 2.08 -1.30
C LEU A 235 1.12 1.26 -0.51
N ARG A 236 2.07 0.59 -1.17
CA ARG A 236 3.18 -0.09 -0.48
C ARG A 236 4.06 0.90 0.27
N GLU A 237 4.39 2.05 -0.33
CA GLU A 237 5.14 3.12 0.37
C GLU A 237 4.38 3.61 1.61
N VAL A 238 3.07 3.83 1.50
CA VAL A 238 2.21 4.19 2.65
C VAL A 238 2.21 3.08 3.70
N LYS A 239 2.15 1.81 3.29
CA LYS A 239 2.21 0.64 4.18
C LYS A 239 3.52 0.60 4.94
N ILE A 240 4.66 0.75 4.25
CA ILE A 240 5.99 0.77 4.85
C ILE A 240 6.12 1.92 5.86
N HIS A 241 5.72 3.12 5.46
CA HIS A 241 5.80 4.29 6.33
C HIS A 241 4.96 4.13 7.61
N ARG A 242 3.71 3.65 7.47
CA ARG A 242 2.83 3.40 8.61
C ARG A 242 3.32 2.26 9.50
N MET A 243 3.88 1.21 8.90
CA MET A 243 4.49 0.10 9.63
C MET A 243 5.66 0.59 10.48
N GLN A 244 6.59 1.37 9.91
CA GLN A 244 7.72 1.94 10.65
C GLN A 244 7.23 2.78 11.83
N LYS A 245 6.25 3.65 11.60
CA LYS A 245 5.65 4.46 12.66
C LYS A 245 5.04 3.60 13.77
N LEU A 246 4.33 2.53 13.42
CA LEU A 246 3.76 1.60 14.41
C LEU A 246 4.87 0.87 15.19
N GLN A 247 5.96 0.47 14.54
CA GLN A 247 7.10 -0.18 15.18
C GLN A 247 7.83 0.75 16.16
N ASP A 248 8.01 2.02 15.79
CA ASP A 248 8.59 3.04 16.66
C ASP A 248 7.73 3.23 17.92
N LEU A 249 6.41 3.41 17.73
CA LEU A 249 5.45 3.53 18.84
C LEU A 249 5.43 2.29 19.73
N ALA A 250 5.44 1.09 19.14
CA ALA A 250 5.47 -0.16 19.87
C ALA A 250 6.75 -0.31 20.71
N THR A 251 7.89 0.14 20.18
CA THR A 251 9.17 0.13 20.89
C THR A 251 9.15 1.11 22.07
N THR A 252 8.68 2.34 21.86
CA THR A 252 8.51 3.33 22.94
C THR A 252 7.53 2.84 24.01
N MET A 253 6.42 2.23 23.61
CA MET A 253 5.44 1.63 24.53
C MET A 253 6.07 0.54 25.39
N LEU A 254 6.86 -0.35 24.79
CA LEU A 254 7.57 -1.42 25.51
C LEU A 254 8.61 -0.85 26.50
N GLU A 255 9.35 0.18 26.11
CA GLU A 255 10.28 0.89 26.99
C GLU A 255 9.56 1.53 28.19
N LEU A 256 8.42 2.18 27.95
CA LEU A 256 7.60 2.79 29.01
C LEU A 256 7.03 1.74 29.96
N TRP A 257 6.54 0.61 29.44
CA TRP A 257 6.05 -0.48 30.28
C TRP A 257 7.13 -1.07 31.18
N ASN A 258 8.33 -1.30 30.63
CA ASN A 258 9.48 -1.78 31.38
C ASN A 258 9.95 -0.77 32.44
N LEU A 259 9.88 0.53 32.14
CA LEU A 259 10.26 1.59 33.07
C LEU A 259 9.25 1.76 34.22
N MET A 260 7.97 1.57 33.94
CA MET A 260 6.88 1.83 34.88
C MET A 260 6.35 0.57 35.58
N ASP A 261 6.98 -0.60 35.35
CA ASP A 261 6.52 -1.91 35.83
C ASP A 261 5.01 -2.14 35.56
N THR A 262 4.58 -1.85 34.32
CA THR A 262 3.15 -1.88 33.95
C THR A 262 2.57 -3.29 34.07
N PRO A 263 1.39 -3.49 34.67
CA PRO A 263 0.77 -4.81 34.83
C PRO A 263 0.56 -5.55 33.51
N VAL A 264 0.68 -6.88 33.51
CA VAL A 264 0.58 -7.73 32.31
C VAL A 264 -0.82 -7.65 31.68
N GLU A 265 -1.85 -7.41 32.49
CA GLU A 265 -3.23 -7.26 32.03
C GLU A 265 -3.40 -6.06 31.09
N GLU A 266 -2.74 -4.93 31.40
CA GLU A 266 -2.73 -3.73 30.55
C GLU A 266 -1.87 -3.96 29.30
N GLN A 267 -0.75 -4.68 29.43
CA GLN A 267 0.10 -5.03 28.28
C GLN A 267 -0.61 -5.94 27.27
N GLN A 268 -1.53 -6.79 27.74
CA GLN A 268 -2.21 -7.78 26.90
C GLN A 268 -3.07 -7.13 25.79
N GLU A 269 -3.64 -5.96 26.06
CA GLU A 269 -4.47 -5.22 25.10
C GLU A 269 -3.69 -4.79 23.84
N PHE A 270 -2.38 -4.62 23.96
CA PHE A 270 -1.49 -4.16 22.89
C PHE A 270 -0.45 -5.23 22.44
N GLN A 271 -0.66 -6.50 22.79
CA GLN A 271 0.23 -7.60 22.35
C GLN A 271 0.31 -7.74 20.83
N ASN A 272 -0.79 -7.49 20.12
CA ASN A 272 -0.82 -7.47 18.65
C ASN A 272 0.07 -6.37 18.06
N VAL A 273 0.30 -5.27 18.77
CA VAL A 273 1.18 -4.18 18.34
C VAL A 273 2.64 -4.57 18.59
N THR A 274 2.95 -5.10 19.78
CA THR A 274 4.34 -5.43 20.14
C THR A 274 4.89 -6.65 19.40
N CYS A 275 4.05 -7.63 19.05
CA CYS A 275 4.45 -8.74 18.18
C CYS A 275 4.90 -8.28 16.77
N ASN A 276 4.48 -7.10 16.32
CA ASN A 276 4.80 -6.56 15.00
C ASN A 276 6.11 -5.73 14.96
N ILE A 277 6.82 -5.56 16.08
CA ILE A 277 8.07 -4.79 16.16
C ILE A 277 9.12 -5.32 15.17
N ALA A 278 9.26 -6.65 15.07
CA ALA A 278 10.22 -7.30 14.17
C ALA A 278 9.58 -7.81 12.86
N ALA A 279 8.28 -7.56 12.64
CA ALA A 279 7.59 -8.03 11.46
C ALA A 279 8.06 -7.30 10.19
N SER A 280 8.14 -8.05 9.10
CA SER A 280 8.40 -7.52 7.76
C SER A 280 7.12 -7.04 7.08
N GLU A 281 7.27 -6.24 6.01
CA GLU A 281 6.13 -5.68 5.26
C GLU A 281 5.13 -6.75 4.79
N HIS A 282 5.61 -7.95 4.44
CA HIS A 282 4.77 -9.02 3.90
C HIS A 282 4.03 -9.81 4.97
N GLU A 283 4.47 -9.77 6.23
CA GLU A 283 3.86 -10.50 7.34
C GLU A 283 2.62 -9.79 7.88
N ILE A 284 2.60 -8.44 7.81
CA ILE A 284 1.43 -7.65 8.23
C ILE A 284 0.33 -7.77 7.19
N THR A 285 -0.61 -8.67 7.46
CA THR A 285 -1.73 -8.99 6.58
C THR A 285 -3.08 -8.83 7.24
N GLU A 286 -3.15 -8.61 8.56
CA GLU A 286 -4.44 -8.47 9.21
C GLU A 286 -5.14 -7.15 8.81
N PRO A 287 -6.48 -7.18 8.64
CA PRO A 287 -7.24 -6.00 8.28
C PRO A 287 -7.14 -4.90 9.34
N ASN A 288 -7.05 -3.66 8.88
CA ASN A 288 -7.01 -2.44 9.69
C ASN A 288 -5.81 -2.29 10.66
N THR A 289 -4.84 -3.22 10.66
CA THR A 289 -3.63 -3.13 11.50
C THR A 289 -2.78 -1.89 11.22
N LEU A 290 -2.79 -1.38 9.98
CA LEU A 290 -2.11 -0.14 9.60
C LEU A 290 -3.10 0.96 9.20
N SER A 291 -4.32 0.88 9.73
CA SER A 291 -5.30 1.96 9.58
C SER A 291 -4.87 3.19 10.35
N VAL A 292 -5.31 4.36 9.87
CA VAL A 292 -5.02 5.64 10.54
C VAL A 292 -5.61 5.66 11.95
N ASP A 293 -6.81 5.12 12.12
CA ASP A 293 -7.50 5.12 13.40
C ASP A 293 -6.82 4.19 14.41
N PHE A 294 -6.32 3.03 13.97
CA PHE A 294 -5.55 2.13 14.83
C PHE A 294 -4.22 2.75 15.27
N ILE A 295 -3.47 3.36 14.34
CA ILE A 295 -2.20 4.03 14.69
C ILE A 295 -2.45 5.17 15.68
N LYS A 296 -3.49 5.98 15.47
CA LYS A 296 -3.88 7.03 16.43
C LYS A 296 -4.23 6.48 17.82
N HIS A 297 -4.88 5.32 17.87
CA HIS A 297 -5.19 4.67 19.14
C HIS A 297 -3.91 4.26 19.90
N VAL A 298 -2.93 3.67 19.19
CA VAL A 298 -1.63 3.33 19.77
C VAL A 298 -0.85 4.58 20.20
N GLU A 299 -0.85 5.64 19.38
CA GLU A 299 -0.24 6.93 19.74
C GLU A 299 -0.84 7.51 21.02
N ALA A 300 -2.17 7.51 21.14
CA ALA A 300 -2.86 8.01 22.32
C ALA A 300 -2.46 7.24 23.58
N GLU A 301 -2.26 5.93 23.48
CA GLU A 301 -1.78 5.13 24.60
C GLU A 301 -0.33 5.46 24.98
N VAL A 302 0.56 5.63 24.00
CA VAL A 302 1.94 6.08 24.28
C VAL A 302 1.93 7.44 24.97
N THR A 303 1.14 8.40 24.48
CA THR A 303 0.98 9.72 25.13
C THR A 303 0.44 9.58 26.56
N ARG A 304 -0.56 8.72 26.79
CA ARG A 304 -1.09 8.45 28.13
C ARG A 304 0.00 7.92 29.08
N LEU A 305 0.83 6.99 28.61
CA LEU A 305 1.95 6.43 29.38
C LEU A 305 3.03 7.46 29.67
N GLU A 306 3.35 8.34 28.71
CA GLU A 306 4.28 9.45 28.91
C GLU A 306 3.78 10.46 29.96
N GLU A 307 2.50 10.82 29.90
CA GLU A 307 1.84 11.67 30.88
C GLU A 307 1.84 11.03 32.28
N PHE A 308 1.53 9.73 32.35
CA PHE A 308 1.56 8.97 33.59
C PHE A 308 2.96 8.91 34.19
N LYS A 309 3.99 8.65 33.37
CA LYS A 309 5.40 8.70 33.76
C LYS A 309 5.77 10.08 34.32
N SER A 310 5.39 11.16 33.63
CA SER A 310 5.65 12.53 34.09
C SER A 310 4.98 12.83 35.43
N SER A 311 3.71 12.44 35.59
CA SER A 311 2.97 12.59 36.85
C SER A 311 3.61 11.81 37.99
N LYS A 312 4.05 10.57 37.74
CA LYS A 312 4.72 9.73 38.74
C LYS A 312 6.09 10.29 39.13
N MET A 313 6.83 10.80 38.17
CA MET A 313 8.11 11.46 38.41
C MET A 313 7.95 12.71 39.27
N LYS A 314 6.92 13.53 39.01
CA LYS A 314 6.57 14.68 39.86
C LYS A 314 6.22 14.26 41.29
N GLU A 315 5.43 13.20 41.46
CA GLU A 315 5.09 12.64 42.78
C GLU A 315 6.36 12.21 43.54
N LEU A 316 7.29 11.53 42.87
CA LEU A 316 8.54 11.06 43.46
C LEU A 316 9.45 12.22 43.90
N VAL A 317 9.60 13.25 43.06
CA VAL A 317 10.36 14.47 43.38
C VAL A 317 9.78 15.17 44.61
N LEU A 318 8.45 15.35 44.68
CA LEU A 318 7.78 15.95 45.83
C LEU A 318 7.95 15.11 47.10
N LYS A 319 7.86 13.78 46.99
CA LYS A 319 8.09 12.87 48.12
C LYS A 319 9.52 12.98 48.66
N LYS A 320 10.54 12.93 47.80
CA LYS A 320 11.95 13.10 48.20
C LYS A 320 12.21 14.47 48.81
N ARG A 321 11.60 15.54 48.27
CA ARG A 321 11.64 16.87 48.88
C ARG A 321 11.07 16.85 50.30
N SER A 322 9.92 16.22 50.51
CA SER A 322 9.33 16.12 51.85
C SER A 322 10.20 15.33 52.84
N GLU A 323 10.90 14.29 52.38
CA GLU A 323 11.89 13.54 53.17
C GLU A 323 13.06 14.46 53.58
N LEU A 324 13.61 15.22 52.63
CA LEU A 324 14.67 16.20 52.88
C LEU A 324 14.24 17.21 53.96
N GLU A 325 13.06 17.81 53.82
CA GLU A 325 12.52 18.77 54.78
C GLU A 325 12.30 18.15 56.16
N GLU A 326 11.80 16.90 56.22
CA GLU A 326 11.60 16.19 57.49
C GLU A 326 12.92 15.93 58.22
N ILE A 327 13.97 15.53 57.49
CA ILE A 327 15.32 15.34 58.05
C ILE A 327 15.87 16.68 58.55
N CYS A 328 15.75 17.75 57.76
CA CYS A 328 16.19 19.09 58.18
C CYS A 328 15.49 19.55 59.46
N ARG A 329 14.16 19.36 59.54
CA ARG A 329 13.37 19.69 60.73
C ARG A 329 13.82 18.90 61.96
N LYS A 330 14.03 17.58 61.84
CA LYS A 330 14.50 16.72 62.93
C LYS A 330 15.90 17.11 63.43
N MET A 331 16.78 17.56 62.54
CA MET A 331 18.16 17.90 62.86
C MET A 331 18.38 19.39 63.16
N HIS A 332 17.29 20.18 63.23
CA HIS A 332 17.32 21.64 63.43
C HIS A 332 18.25 22.37 62.45
N MET A 333 18.25 21.94 61.18
CA MET A 333 18.99 22.56 60.09
C MET A 333 18.07 23.47 59.27
N ILE A 334 18.63 24.53 58.69
CA ILE A 334 17.94 25.41 57.75
C ILE A 334 18.20 24.84 56.35
N PRO A 335 17.16 24.47 55.58
CA PRO A 335 17.34 24.11 54.18
C PRO A 335 17.88 25.32 53.41
N GLU A 336 19.00 25.17 52.71
CA GLU A 336 19.67 26.30 52.03
C GLU A 336 18.96 26.79 50.75
N ALA A 337 17.80 26.24 50.35
CA ALA A 337 17.24 26.53 49.01
C ALA A 337 15.71 26.38 48.84
N ASP A 338 14.89 27.04 49.67
CA ASP A 338 13.42 27.04 49.44
C ASP A 338 13.02 27.63 48.06
N ALA A 339 13.72 28.65 47.56
CA ALA A 339 13.32 29.35 46.32
C ALA A 339 13.81 28.70 45.01
N ALA A 340 14.95 28.01 45.01
CA ALA A 340 15.51 27.40 43.79
C ALA A 340 14.81 26.08 43.42
N VAL A 341 14.25 25.38 44.41
CA VAL A 341 13.58 24.08 44.23
C VAL A 341 12.10 24.25 43.86
N GLU A 342 11.44 25.31 44.32
CA GLU A 342 10.09 25.68 43.88
C GLU A 342 10.08 26.05 42.39
N TYR A 343 11.15 26.69 41.90
CA TYR A 343 11.40 26.91 40.47
C TYR A 343 11.59 25.61 39.68
N ALA A 344 12.22 24.59 40.28
CA ALA A 344 12.43 23.28 39.65
C ALA A 344 11.12 22.51 39.45
N VAL A 345 10.17 22.59 40.39
CA VAL A 345 8.83 21.98 40.26
C VAL A 345 8.02 22.62 39.13
N VAL A 346 8.07 23.96 39.01
CA VAL A 346 7.42 24.70 37.91
C VAL A 346 8.12 24.45 36.57
N ALA A 347 9.44 24.27 36.58
CA ALA A 347 10.23 23.96 35.38
C ALA A 347 9.99 22.53 34.85
N ILE A 348 9.64 21.57 35.70
CA ILE A 348 9.17 20.24 35.29
C ILE A 348 7.83 20.34 34.55
N GLU A 349 6.90 21.18 35.00
CA GLU A 349 5.59 21.38 34.35
C GLU A 349 5.71 22.09 32.98
N SER A 350 6.79 22.84 32.77
CA SER A 350 7.05 23.57 31.52
C SER A 350 8.03 22.86 30.58
N GLY A 351 8.44 21.61 30.91
CA GLY A 351 9.30 20.78 30.06
C GLY A 351 10.74 21.29 29.89
N ASN A 352 11.18 22.24 30.72
CA ASN A 352 12.45 22.93 30.57
C ASN A 352 13.62 22.24 31.30
N LEU A 353 13.35 21.29 32.19
CA LEU A 353 14.38 20.57 32.96
C LEU A 353 14.08 19.08 33.02
N ASP A 354 15.13 18.27 32.90
CA ASP A 354 15.05 16.82 33.08
C ASP A 354 14.71 16.48 34.55
N PRO A 355 13.56 15.83 34.81
CA PRO A 355 13.17 15.47 36.16
C PRO A 355 14.14 14.50 36.87
N ALA A 356 14.86 13.66 36.12
CA ALA A 356 15.82 12.73 36.70
C ALA A 356 17.02 13.47 37.32
N SER A 357 17.54 14.49 36.64
CA SER A 357 18.58 15.37 37.17
C SER A 357 18.15 16.10 38.46
N ILE A 358 16.90 16.57 38.53
CA ILE A 358 16.36 17.22 39.74
C ILE A 358 16.27 16.22 40.89
N LEU A 359 15.81 15.01 40.61
CA LEU A 359 15.73 13.94 41.62
C LEU A 359 17.11 13.60 42.17
N GLU A 360 18.11 13.43 41.31
CA GLU A 360 19.51 13.16 41.68
C GLU A 360 20.07 14.28 42.57
N GLN A 361 19.78 15.55 42.25
CA GLN A 361 20.20 16.69 43.07
C GLN A 361 19.58 16.66 44.47
N ILE A 362 18.28 16.34 44.58
CA ILE A 362 17.61 16.21 45.88
C ILE A 362 18.21 15.04 46.67
N GLU A 363 18.48 13.91 46.03
CA GLU A 363 19.11 12.76 46.70
C GLU A 363 20.51 13.08 47.20
N LEU A 364 21.31 13.84 46.44
CA LEU A 364 22.61 14.33 46.88
C LEU A 364 22.48 15.26 48.09
N GLN A 365 21.50 16.17 48.09
CA GLN A 365 21.22 17.03 49.25
C GLN A 365 20.82 16.21 50.48
N ILE A 366 19.95 15.20 50.31
CA ILE A 366 19.57 14.29 51.39
C ILE A 366 20.82 13.59 51.95
N ALA A 367 21.72 13.10 51.09
CA ALA A 367 22.96 12.44 51.51
C ALA A 367 23.86 13.38 52.32
N ASN A 368 24.10 14.59 51.82
CA ASN A 368 24.91 15.60 52.51
C ASN A 368 24.33 15.97 53.88
N ILE A 369 23.01 16.15 53.96
CA ILE A 369 22.34 16.45 55.23
C ILE A 369 22.38 15.26 56.18
N LYS A 370 22.26 14.02 55.69
CA LYS A 370 22.42 12.81 56.50
C LYS A 370 23.85 12.69 57.06
N GLU A 371 24.87 13.06 56.28
CA GLU A 371 26.27 13.10 56.73
C GLU A 371 26.48 14.19 57.81
N GLU A 372 25.98 15.40 57.59
CA GLU A 372 26.07 16.49 58.57
C GLU A 372 25.24 16.21 59.83
N ALA A 373 24.09 15.55 59.68
CA ALA A 373 23.29 15.03 60.78
C ALA A 373 24.09 14.02 61.62
N PHE A 374 24.86 13.15 60.96
CA PHE A 374 25.73 12.19 61.62
C PHE A 374 26.91 12.87 62.34
N SER A 375 27.55 13.86 61.72
CA SER A 375 28.66 14.63 62.32
C SER A 375 28.20 15.38 63.60
N ARG A 376 26.96 15.88 63.63
CA ARG A 376 26.37 16.59 64.77
C ARG A 376 25.75 15.70 65.84
N LYS A 377 25.75 14.38 65.66
CA LYS A 377 25.05 13.43 66.55
C LYS A 377 25.40 13.61 68.02
N GLU A 378 26.69 13.69 68.35
CA GLU A 378 27.13 13.88 69.74
C GLU A 378 26.67 15.20 70.34
N ILE A 379 26.62 16.26 69.53
CA ILE A 379 26.19 17.60 69.97
C ILE A 379 24.69 17.55 70.27
N LEU A 380 23.90 16.93 69.39
CA LEU A 380 22.46 16.78 69.58
C LEU A 380 22.12 15.93 70.80
N GLU A 381 22.83 14.82 71.04
CA GLU A 381 22.66 14.03 72.27
C GLU A 381 22.99 14.84 73.55
N LYS A 382 24.00 15.71 73.49
CA LYS A 382 24.34 16.62 74.60
C LYS A 382 23.26 17.69 74.80
N VAL A 383 22.72 18.25 73.71
CA VAL A 383 21.60 19.21 73.75
C VAL A 383 20.34 18.56 74.32
N GLU A 384 20.00 17.34 73.90
CA GLU A 384 18.83 16.60 74.42
C GLU A 384 18.97 16.31 75.92
N LYS A 385 20.13 15.80 76.36
CA LYS A 385 20.41 15.61 77.80
C LYS A 385 20.29 16.91 78.59
N TRP A 386 20.71 18.03 78.00
CA TRP A 386 20.61 19.35 78.62
C TRP A 386 19.16 19.85 78.66
N LEU A 387 18.38 19.66 77.59
CA LEU A 387 16.95 20.01 77.53
C LEU A 387 16.15 19.23 78.58
N ASN A 388 16.37 17.93 78.70
CA ASN A 388 15.75 17.10 79.74
C ASN A 388 16.10 17.58 81.16
N ALA A 389 17.35 18.01 81.38
CA ALA A 389 17.74 18.60 82.66
C ALA A 389 17.07 19.96 82.91
N CYS A 390 16.86 20.77 81.87
CA CYS A 390 16.14 22.04 81.93
C CYS A 390 14.64 21.87 82.25
N GLU A 391 14.04 20.82 81.71
CA GLU A 391 12.65 20.44 82.01
C GLU A 391 12.52 19.96 83.45
N GLU A 392 13.42 19.11 83.92
CA GLU A 392 13.46 18.66 85.32
C GLU A 392 13.74 19.83 86.29
N GLU A 393 14.56 20.83 85.90
CA GLU A 393 14.72 22.06 86.67
C GLU A 393 13.42 22.86 86.76
N SER A 394 12.73 23.04 85.62
CA SER A 394 11.47 23.77 85.57
C SER A 394 10.40 23.09 86.42
N TRP A 395 10.30 21.76 86.33
CA TRP A 395 9.41 20.95 87.16
C TRP A 395 9.77 21.05 88.66
N LEU A 396 11.06 20.99 89.00
CA LEU A 396 11.53 21.13 90.38
C LEU A 396 11.24 22.52 90.94
N GLU A 397 11.35 23.58 90.13
CA GLU A 397 10.98 24.93 90.54
C GLU A 397 9.50 25.07 90.82
N GLU A 398 8.64 24.49 89.99
CA GLU A 398 7.20 24.47 90.19
C GLU A 398 6.83 23.68 91.46
N TYR A 399 7.44 22.51 91.65
CA TYR A 399 7.32 21.72 92.87
C TYR A 399 7.83 22.46 94.13
N ASN A 400 8.86 23.30 94.01
CA ASN A 400 9.37 24.11 95.12
C ASN A 400 8.44 25.29 95.47
N ARG A 401 7.57 25.73 94.55
CA ARG A 401 6.58 26.80 94.77
C ARG A 401 5.23 26.29 95.26
N ASP A 402 5.01 24.98 95.24
CA ASP A 402 3.79 24.36 95.75
C ASP A 402 3.84 24.29 97.29
N ASP A 403 2.98 25.06 97.96
CA ASP A 403 2.85 25.08 99.42
C ASP A 403 2.34 23.74 99.99
N ASN A 404 1.68 22.90 99.18
CA ASN A 404 1.15 21.59 99.57
C ASN A 404 2.13 20.42 99.33
N ARG A 405 3.38 20.72 98.97
CA ARG A 405 4.44 19.77 98.62
C ARG A 405 4.68 18.63 99.64
N TYR A 406 4.44 18.87 100.93
CA TYR A 406 4.70 17.90 101.99
C TYR A 406 3.44 17.21 102.51
N ASN A 407 2.33 17.24 101.76
CA ASN A 407 1.13 16.52 102.16
C ASN A 407 1.40 15.01 102.34
N ALA A 408 0.83 14.42 103.40
CA ALA A 408 1.05 13.02 103.77
C ALA A 408 0.16 12.06 102.94
N GLY A 409 0.17 12.21 101.61
CA GLY A 409 -0.55 11.37 100.67
C GLY A 409 0.20 10.08 100.31
N ARG A 410 -0.54 9.08 99.80
CA ARG A 410 0.05 7.84 99.27
C ARG A 410 0.79 8.16 97.96
N GLY A 411 2.12 8.17 97.98
CA GLY A 411 2.96 8.48 96.81
C GLY A 411 3.95 9.65 96.98
N THR A 412 3.84 10.43 98.06
CA THR A 412 4.70 11.60 98.31
C THR A 412 6.20 11.25 98.38
N HIS A 413 6.56 10.08 98.91
CA HIS A 413 7.94 9.60 98.95
C HIS A 413 8.57 9.39 97.55
N LEU A 414 7.77 9.00 96.55
CA LEU A 414 8.25 8.87 95.17
C LEU A 414 8.49 10.24 94.53
N ILE A 415 7.62 11.22 94.80
CA ILE A 415 7.74 12.59 94.32
C ILE A 415 8.95 13.28 94.98
N LEU A 416 9.16 13.08 96.28
CA LEU A 416 10.35 13.54 97.00
C LEU A 416 11.63 12.93 96.44
N LYS A 417 11.63 11.62 96.13
CA LYS A 417 12.77 10.93 95.50
C LYS A 417 13.04 11.45 94.09
N ARG A 418 12.00 11.81 93.31
CA ARG A 418 12.16 12.49 92.01
C ARG A 418 12.75 13.88 92.20
N ALA A 419 12.26 14.67 93.16
CA ALA A 419 12.78 15.99 93.47
C ALA A 419 14.24 15.99 93.95
N GLU A 420 14.67 14.95 94.65
CA GLU A 420 16.08 14.77 95.02
C GLU A 420 16.95 14.38 93.81
N LYS A 421 16.47 13.48 92.95
CA LYS A 421 17.14 13.15 91.69
C LYS A 421 17.23 14.36 90.75
N ALA A 422 16.16 15.14 90.61
CA ALA A 422 16.11 16.38 89.85
C ALA A 422 17.11 17.39 90.41
N ARG A 423 17.18 17.58 91.74
CA ARG A 423 18.20 18.43 92.38
C ARG A 423 19.63 18.00 92.05
N SER A 424 19.91 16.70 92.12
CA SER A 424 21.23 16.15 91.73
C SER A 424 21.56 16.42 90.26
N LEU A 425 20.56 16.29 89.37
CA LEU A 425 20.70 16.55 87.94
C LEU A 425 20.93 18.04 87.65
N VAL A 426 20.14 18.92 88.26
CA VAL A 426 20.26 20.39 88.14
C VAL A 426 21.62 20.87 88.64
N ASN A 427 22.11 20.34 89.76
CA ASN A 427 23.44 20.66 90.28
C ASN A 427 24.57 20.24 89.31
N LYS A 428 24.33 19.23 88.47
CA LYS A 428 25.28 18.77 87.43
C LYS A 428 25.14 19.54 86.10
N MET A 429 24.06 20.31 85.90
CA MET A 429 23.84 21.09 84.66
C MET A 429 24.98 22.05 84.29
N PRO A 430 25.66 22.75 85.21
CA PRO A 430 26.80 23.59 84.86
C PRO A 430 27.94 22.80 84.20
N GLY A 431 28.14 21.54 84.59
CA GLY A 431 29.14 20.65 83.99
C GLY A 431 28.77 20.19 82.57
N ILE A 432 27.47 20.09 82.27
CA ILE A 432 26.93 19.70 80.96
C ILE A 432 26.96 20.89 79.98
N SER A 433 26.80 22.12 80.49
CA SER A 433 26.67 23.34 79.67
C SER A 433 27.98 24.10 79.42
N PHE A 434 29.05 23.89 80.20
CA PHE A 434 30.20 24.81 80.20
C PHE A 434 31.59 24.20 80.04
N LYS A 435 31.76 22.87 80.03
CA LYS A 435 33.08 22.26 79.74
C LYS A 435 33.25 21.95 78.26
N ASN A 436 33.30 23.01 77.45
CA ASN A 436 33.58 22.98 76.01
C ASN A 436 35.09 22.91 75.71
N HIS A 437 35.84 22.01 76.35
CA HIS A 437 37.29 21.90 76.14
C HIS A 437 37.70 20.97 75.00
N GLY A 438 36.74 20.35 74.30
CA GLY A 438 37.00 19.50 73.13
C GLY A 438 36.22 19.87 71.86
N MET A 439 35.37 20.90 71.90
CA MET A 439 34.53 21.26 70.74
C MET A 439 35.21 22.29 69.82
N GLY A 440 35.20 22.02 68.52
CA GLY A 440 35.63 22.94 67.47
C GLY A 440 34.87 24.28 67.53
N LYS A 441 35.42 25.34 66.93
CA LYS A 441 34.77 26.67 66.93
C LYS A 441 33.38 26.64 66.25
N GLY A 442 33.20 25.83 65.21
CA GLY A 442 31.91 25.65 64.51
C GLY A 442 30.86 24.93 65.37
N GLU A 443 31.27 23.87 66.08
CA GLU A 443 30.40 23.09 66.97
C GLU A 443 29.85 23.92 68.14
N ARG A 444 30.68 24.81 68.69
CA ARG A 444 30.26 25.77 69.72
C ARG A 444 29.21 26.76 69.21
N PHE A 445 29.31 27.19 67.96
CA PHE A 445 28.35 28.11 67.35
C PHE A 445 27.00 27.42 67.09
N ALA A 446 27.01 26.19 66.60
CA ALA A 446 25.81 25.36 66.41
C ALA A 446 25.09 25.06 67.74
N PHE A 447 25.84 24.69 68.79
CA PHE A 447 25.29 24.51 70.14
C PHE A 447 24.64 25.78 70.66
N PHE A 448 25.26 26.95 70.44
CA PHE A 448 24.73 28.24 70.88
C PHE A 448 23.48 28.69 70.11
N LEU A 449 23.42 28.42 68.80
CA LEU A 449 22.24 28.69 67.98
C LEU A 449 21.06 27.80 68.36
N CYS A 450 21.30 26.50 68.55
CA CYS A 450 20.29 25.54 69.00
C CYS A 450 19.77 25.87 70.41
N LEU A 451 20.62 26.43 71.28
CA LEU A 451 20.19 26.92 72.60
C LEU A 451 19.33 28.18 72.50
N LYS A 452 19.64 29.12 71.59
CA LYS A 452 18.88 30.38 71.42
C LYS A 452 17.43 30.16 70.96
N SER A 453 17.17 29.10 70.20
CA SER A 453 15.83 28.74 69.74
C SER A 453 14.97 28.05 70.81
N THR A 454 15.53 27.72 71.98
CA THR A 454 14.79 27.03 73.05
C THR A 454 14.08 28.00 74.01
N PRO A 455 12.86 27.68 74.49
CA PRO A 455 12.13 28.51 75.46
C PRO A 455 12.88 28.75 76.77
N TYR A 456 13.81 27.85 77.13
CA TYR A 456 14.59 27.92 78.35
C TYR A 456 15.61 29.08 78.35
N TYR A 457 16.28 29.36 77.22
CA TYR A 457 17.20 30.49 77.12
C TYR A 457 16.48 31.83 77.34
N ALA A 458 15.25 31.96 76.81
CA ALA A 458 14.39 33.12 77.05
C ALA A 458 13.96 33.25 78.52
N ARG A 459 13.61 32.14 79.20
CA ARG A 459 13.30 32.11 80.64
C ARG A 459 14.49 32.53 81.51
N ARG A 460 15.70 32.04 81.20
CA ARG A 460 16.91 32.37 81.98
C ARG A 460 17.40 33.79 81.74
N LYS A 461 17.22 34.33 80.52
CA LYS A 461 17.48 35.75 80.22
C LYS A 461 16.53 36.65 81.02
N ARG A 462 15.22 36.34 81.04
CA ARG A 462 14.24 37.04 81.91
C ARG A 462 14.63 36.97 83.39
N LYS A 463 15.12 35.84 83.90
CA LYS A 463 15.63 35.74 85.30
C LYS A 463 16.89 36.57 85.56
N LYS A 464 17.82 36.65 84.61
CA LYS A 464 19.01 37.52 84.74
C LYS A 464 18.65 39.00 84.70
N ASP A 465 17.66 39.39 83.90
CA ASP A 465 17.19 40.78 83.81
C ASP A 465 16.38 41.19 85.05
N VAL A 466 15.65 40.27 85.68
CA VAL A 466 15.01 40.50 86.99
C VAL A 466 16.03 40.55 88.14
N GLY A 467 17.13 39.79 88.05
CA GLY A 467 18.19 39.78 89.08
C GLY A 467 19.20 40.93 89.00
N SER A 468 19.34 41.59 87.84
CA SER A 468 20.29 42.69 87.64
C SER A 468 19.73 44.08 88.00
N GLY A 469 18.41 44.19 88.18
CA GLY A 469 17.74 45.43 88.61
C GLY A 469 17.89 45.78 90.11
N ILE A 470 18.47 44.92 90.94
CA ILE A 470 18.50 45.07 92.42
C ILE A 470 19.91 45.42 92.96
N ARG A 471 20.87 45.81 92.12
CA ARG A 471 22.22 46.23 92.59
C ARG A 471 22.75 47.48 91.90
N ARG A 472 22.04 48.62 92.03
CA ARG A 472 22.65 49.98 91.98
C ARG A 472 21.80 50.96 92.80
N ASN A 473 22.09 51.05 94.09
CA ASN A 473 22.22 52.31 94.84
C ASN A 473 22.45 52.00 96.32
N CYS A 474 23.11 52.95 97.00
CA CYS A 474 23.57 52.92 98.39
C CYS A 474 24.97 52.31 98.59
N ARG A 475 25.99 53.07 98.17
CA ARG A 475 27.09 53.47 99.06
C ARG A 475 27.73 54.79 98.59
N ASP A 476 27.71 55.75 99.52
CA ASP A 476 28.59 56.91 99.71
C ASP A 476 28.47 58.15 98.79
N ASN A 477 27.53 59.05 99.10
CA ASN A 477 27.73 60.30 99.88
C ASN A 477 26.43 61.12 99.94
#